data_AF-A0A0Q6CR31-F1
#
_entry.id   AF-A0A0Q6CR31-F1
#
_cell.length_a   1.000
_cell.length_b   1.000
_cell.length_c   1.000
_cell.angle_alpha   90.00
_cell.angle_beta   90.00
_cell.angle_gamma   90.00
#
_symmetry.space_group_name_H-M   'P 1'
#
loop_
_entity.id
_entity.type
_entity.pdbx_description
1 polymer ?
#
loop_
_entity_poly.entity_id
_entity_poly.type
_entity_poly.pdbx_seq_one_letter_code
_entity_poly.pdbx_strand_id
1 'polypeptide(L)' 'MSIETLIDTVAKQTAFYTEQADKCAKDARDTPLESVRGKNLGSETSWRGMADLSATREATLREDAAKLVLAAEVKASLKE' A
#
# COMPACT_ATOMS: atom_id res chain seq x y z
N MET A 1 3.03 9.74 -16.91
CA MET A 1 2.67 8.59 -16.04
C MET A 1 1.15 8.59 -15.92
N SER A 2 0.47 7.49 -16.23
CA SER A 2 -1.00 7.41 -16.10
C SER A 2 -1.40 7.13 -14.65
N ILE A 3 -2.67 7.39 -14.31
CA ILE A 3 -3.22 7.07 -12.99
C ILE A 3 -3.16 5.56 -12.71
N GLU A 4 -3.33 4.72 -13.74
CA GLU A 4 -3.19 3.27 -13.65
C GLU A 4 -1.76 2.85 -13.32
N THR A 5 -0.74 3.44 -13.98
CA THR A 5 0.67 3.18 -13.65
C THR A 5 1.00 3.60 -12.22
N LEU A 6 0.40 4.71 -11.75
CA LEU A 6 0.58 5.17 -10.39
C LEU A 6 -0.07 4.22 -9.37
N ILE A 7 -1.30 3.74 -9.63
CA ILE A 7 -1.98 2.75 -8.80
C ILE A 7 -1.15 1.46 -8.70
N ASP A 8 -0.66 0.94 -9.83
CA ASP A 8 0.19 -0.27 -9.85
C ASP A 8 1.50 -0.07 -9.07
N THR A 9 2.11 1.11 -9.19
CA THR A 9 3.31 1.45 -8.43
C THR A 9 3.03 1.46 -6.93
N VAL A 10 1.93 2.06 -6.49
CA VAL A 10 1.55 2.10 -5.07
C VAL A 10 1.20 0.69 -4.57
N ALA A 11 0.48 -0.12 -5.35
CA ALA A 11 0.17 -1.50 -4.99
C ALA A 11 1.43 -2.35 -4.78
N LYS A 12 2.44 -2.21 -5.65
CA LYS A 12 3.75 -2.85 -5.48
C LYS A 12 4.48 -2.40 -4.22
N GLN A 13 4.38 -1.11 -3.87
CA GLN A 13 4.95 -0.58 -2.63
C GLN A 13 4.22 -1.13 -1.39
N THR A 14 2.89 -1.18 -1.41
CA THR A 14 2.06 -1.77 -0.35
C THR A 14 2.45 -3.24 -0.10
N ALA A 15 2.57 -4.02 -1.18
CA ALA A 15 2.99 -5.43 -1.12
C ALA A 15 4.40 -5.58 -0.52
N PHE A 16 5.35 -4.75 -0.95
CA PHE A 16 6.71 -4.73 -0.41
C PHE A 16 6.74 -4.45 1.10
N TYR A 17 6.02 -3.42 1.57
CA TYR A 17 5.97 -3.11 3.01
C TYR A 17 5.33 -4.24 3.81
N THR A 18 4.30 -4.87 3.27
CA THR A 18 3.67 -6.04 3.90
C THR A 18 4.64 -7.21 4.03
N GLU A 19 5.39 -7.52 2.98
CA GLU A 19 6.41 -8.58 2.99
C GLU A 19 7.53 -8.29 4.02
N GLN A 20 7.99 -7.05 4.11
CA GLN A 20 8.98 -6.67 5.13
C GLN A 20 8.44 -6.81 6.55
N ALA A 21 7.18 -6.42 6.78
CA ALA A 21 6.52 -6.62 8.07
C ALA A 21 6.47 -8.10 8.45
N ASP A 22 6.04 -8.96 7.52
CA ASP A 22 5.92 -10.41 7.75
C ASP A 22 7.30 -11.04 8.00
N LYS A 23 8.33 -10.59 7.30
CA LYS A 23 9.72 -11.01 7.55
C LYS A 23 10.16 -10.63 8.97
N CYS A 24 9.96 -9.38 9.39
CA CYS A 24 10.30 -8.95 10.73
C CYS A 24 9.49 -9.72 11.81
N ALA A 25 8.21 -9.99 11.57
CA ALA A 25 7.39 -10.81 12.46
C ALA A 25 7.95 -12.22 12.62
N LYS A 26 8.37 -12.84 11.51
CA LYS A 26 9.01 -14.16 11.50
C LYS A 26 10.34 -14.13 12.25
N ASP A 27 11.22 -13.17 11.94
CA ASP A 27 12.52 -13.05 12.60
C ASP A 27 12.39 -12.80 14.12
N ALA A 28 11.33 -12.11 14.56
CA ALA A 28 11.01 -11.95 15.97
C ALA A 28 10.60 -13.26 16.66
N ARG A 29 9.85 -14.13 15.95
CA ARG A 29 9.44 -15.45 16.45
C ARG A 29 10.61 -16.42 16.53
N ASP A 30 11.47 -16.39 15.52
CA ASP A 30 12.56 -17.36 15.36
C ASP A 30 13.79 -17.02 16.24
N THR A 31 13.89 -15.78 16.75
CA THR A 31 15.04 -15.37 17.58
C THR A 31 14.83 -15.64 19.08
N PRO A 32 15.79 -16.31 19.75
CA PRO A 32 15.74 -16.50 21.20
C PRO A 32 16.17 -15.24 21.98
N LEU A 33 16.91 -14.34 21.34
CA LEU A 33 17.45 -13.12 21.98
C LEU A 33 16.37 -12.05 22.09
N GLU A 34 16.01 -11.69 23.32
CA GLU A 34 14.95 -10.73 23.60
C GLU A 34 15.22 -9.33 23.01
N SER A 35 16.47 -8.88 23.04
CA SER A 35 16.86 -7.60 22.44
C SER A 35 16.69 -7.55 20.92
N VAL A 36 16.93 -8.68 20.24
CA VAL A 36 16.72 -8.82 18.79
C VAL A 36 15.23 -8.93 18.49
N ARG A 37 14.49 -9.70 19.29
CA ARG A 37 13.03 -9.81 19.20
C ARG A 37 12.35 -8.44 19.28
N GLY A 38 12.71 -7.63 20.27
CA GLY A 38 12.14 -6.29 20.46
C GLY A 38 12.39 -5.37 19.27
N LYS A 39 13.60 -5.40 18.69
CA LYS A 39 13.93 -4.64 17.47
C LYS A 39 13.09 -5.10 16.28
N ASN A 40 12.98 -6.41 16.07
CA ASN A 40 12.19 -6.96 14.97
C ASN A 40 10.70 -6.62 15.10
N LEU A 41 10.14 -6.64 16.31
CA LEU A 41 8.75 -6.19 16.54
C LEU A 41 8.58 -4.70 16.25
N GLY A 42 9.52 -3.84 16.67
CA GLY A 42 9.47 -2.42 16.34
C GLY A 42 9.56 -2.15 14.83
N SER A 43 10.41 -2.90 14.12
CA SER A 43 10.49 -2.83 12.66
C SER A 43 9.22 -3.34 11.98
N GLU A 44 8.64 -4.45 12.45
CA GLU A 44 7.36 -4.99 11.97
C GLU A 44 6.25 -3.95 12.08
N THR A 45 6.10 -3.32 13.23
CA THR A 45 5.10 -2.27 13.46
C THR A 45 5.32 -1.06 12.52
N SER A 46 6.57 -0.67 12.29
CA SER A 46 6.90 0.42 11.37
C SER A 46 6.56 0.07 9.93
N TRP A 47 6.87 -1.15 9.48
CA TRP A 47 6.52 -1.63 8.15
C TRP A 47 5.01 -1.77 7.95
N ARG A 48 4.28 -2.25 8.97
CA ARG A 48 2.81 -2.28 8.97
C ARG A 48 2.22 -0.90 8.80
N GLY A 49 2.69 0.09 9.57
CA GLY A 49 2.24 1.47 9.43
C GLY A 49 2.48 2.05 8.03
N MET A 50 3.62 1.73 7.41
CA MET A 50 3.90 2.14 6.02
C MET A 50 2.99 1.43 5.01
N ALA A 51 2.70 0.15 5.21
CA ALA A 51 1.76 -0.59 4.38
C ALA A 51 0.35 0.02 4.46
N ASP A 52 -0.12 0.38 5.65
CA ASP A 52 -1.44 0.99 5.86
C ASP A 52 -1.56 2.37 5.19
N LEU A 53 -0.52 3.20 5.31
CA LEU A 53 -0.45 4.49 4.62
C LEU A 53 -0.47 4.31 3.09
N SER A 54 0.29 3.34 2.58
CA SER A 54 0.34 3.03 1.15
C SER A 54 -1.02 2.53 0.65
N ALA A 55 -1.67 1.63 1.39
CA ALA A 55 -2.98 1.08 1.07
C ALA A 55 -4.07 2.17 1.05
N THR A 56 -4.03 3.09 2.01
CA THR A 56 -4.93 4.25 2.04
C THR A 56 -4.77 5.10 0.79
N ARG A 57 -3.52 5.40 0.41
CA ARG A 57 -3.21 6.16 -0.82
C ARG A 57 -3.68 5.42 -2.07
N GLU A 58 -3.49 4.11 -2.13
CA GLU A 58 -3.95 3.25 -3.22
C GLU A 58 -5.46 3.32 -3.40
N ALA A 59 -6.21 3.28 -2.29
CA ALA A 59 -7.67 3.41 -2.28
C ALA A 59 -8.11 4.77 -2.85
N THR A 60 -7.52 5.87 -2.37
CA THR A 60 -7.81 7.22 -2.88
C THR A 60 -7.55 7.32 -4.38
N LEU A 61 -6.43 6.77 -4.87
CA LEU A 61 -6.11 6.80 -6.30
C LEU A 61 -7.12 6.00 -7.14
N ARG A 62 -7.62 4.87 -6.64
CA ARG A 62 -8.67 4.11 -7.32
C ARG A 62 -10.00 4.88 -7.36
N GLU A 63 -10.37 5.54 -6.27
CA GLU A 63 -11.56 6.39 -6.24
C GLU A 63 -11.45 7.54 -7.25
N ASP A 64 -10.29 8.19 -7.33
CA ASP A 64 -10.07 9.27 -8.27
C ASP A 64 -10.06 8.79 -9.73
N ALA A 65 -9.51 7.61 -10.00
CA ALA A 65 -9.60 6.98 -11.32
C ALA A 65 -11.06 6.72 -11.72
N ALA A 66 -11.88 6.19 -10.81
CA ALA A 66 -13.30 5.96 -11.08
C ALA A 66 -14.06 7.26 -11.36
N LYS A 67 -13.80 8.33 -10.59
CA LYS A 67 -14.39 9.66 -10.83
C LYS A 67 -14.01 10.21 -12.20
N LEU A 68 -12.76 10.03 -12.63
CA LEU A 68 -12.29 10.49 -13.95
C LEU A 68 -12.99 9.74 -15.09
N VAL A 69 -13.21 8.43 -14.95
CA VAL A 69 -13.96 7.63 -15.93
C VAL A 69 -15.41 8.13 -16.03
N LEU A 70 -16.10 8.27 -14.89
CA LEU A 70 -17.47 8.79 -14.86
C LEU A 70 -17.59 10.19 -15.46
N ALA A 71 -16.64 11.08 -15.16
CA ALA A 71 -16.62 12.43 -15.74
C ALA A 71 -16.43 12.41 -17.26
N ALA A 72 -15.62 11.48 -17.78
CA ALA A 72 -15.44 11.30 -19.21
C ALA A 72 -16.71 10.78 -19.90
N GLU A 73 -17.40 9.81 -19.28
CA GLU A 73 -18.67 9.27 -19.77
C GLU A 73 -19.76 10.34 -19.81
N VAL A 74 -19.96 11.10 -18.72
CA VAL A 74 -20.94 12.20 -18.66
C VAL A 74 -20.64 13.25 -19.74
N LYS A 75 -19.37 13.61 -19.92
CA LYS A 75 -18.96 14.57 -20.96
C LYS A 75 -19.20 14.04 -22.37
N ALA A 76 -19.10 12.73 -22.59
CA ALA A 76 -19.43 12.12 -23.88
C ALA A 76 -20.93 12.18 -24.15
N SER A 77 -21.77 11.84 -23.17
CA SER A 77 -23.23 11.89 -23.29
C SER A 77 -23.82 13.30 -23.46
N LEU A 78 -23.10 14.35 -23.03
CA LEU A 78 -23.52 15.74 -23.23
C LEU A 78 -23.15 16.32 -24.61
N LYS A 79 -22.39 15.57 -25.42
CA LYS A 79 -21.95 15.99 -26.77
C LYS A 79 -22.78 15.35 -27.91
N GLU A 80 -23.65 14.41 -27.59
CA GLU A 80 -24.67 13.82 -28.48
C GLU A 80 -25.98 14.61 -28.38
#